data_AF-A0AAN9V812-F1
#
_entry.id   AF-A0AAN9V812-F1
#
_cell.length_a   1.000
_cell.length_b   1.000
_cell.length_c   1.000
_cell.angle_alpha   90.00
_cell.angle_beta   90.00
_cell.angle_gamma   90.00
#
_symmetry.space_group_name_H-M   'P 1'
#
loop_
_entity.id
_entity.type
_entity.pdbx_description
1 polymer ?
#
loop_
_entity_poly.entity_id
_entity_poly.type
_entity_poly.pdbx_seq_one_letter_code
_entity_poly.pdbx_strand_id
1 'polypeptide(L)'
;MQYWAWVIRLPSWEGSSTANLARMINHLLDLDAAGTPADDYPSSHELARKFDCRFRWVTSIGYALRNDVVYPDDLASYGSCEAERKFNWITSRYPRMQQLMDRHRLVPDLYGPATTWFVRKTLTYSSPVVAGPGWAAIGDAAGFTNPLYSPGINCNMGTSVFLAEQTAAYLSPAAENSPAARNRVLARYNDYCISRVPHLHRMNVFNYLMMRSPRTGPLGPLWQYLCGTGNAEWQHIKDYASSLERVAELVTTWEWGADRPEYVAFADKAIQMMDGPPTAPAEEVVDAVLALSEGSLRAALATGKYSGRWAGLLRYYDDELKFCDGKIGRDELEDPDGDGEKVSDMWNAEQCRGY
;
A
#
# COMPACT_ATOMS: atom_id res chain seq x y z
N MET A 1 -15.54 -9.55 7.71
CA MET A 1 -15.08 -9.77 6.32
C MET A 1 -13.89 -10.72 6.32
N GLN A 2 -13.74 -11.54 5.28
CA GLN A 2 -12.69 -12.58 5.17
C GLN A 2 -11.47 -12.08 4.36
N TYR A 3 -11.55 -10.83 3.90
CA TYR A 3 -10.70 -10.21 2.91
C TYR A 3 -11.00 -8.72 2.82
N TRP A 4 -10.22 -8.03 2.02
CA TRP A 4 -10.50 -6.69 1.55
C TRP A 4 -10.33 -6.64 0.03
N ALA A 5 -10.90 -5.60 -0.59
CA ALA A 5 -10.72 -5.32 -2.00
C ALA A 5 -9.94 -4.01 -2.14
N TRP A 6 -8.93 -3.98 -3.00
CA TRP A 6 -8.39 -2.70 -3.45
C TRP A 6 -9.20 -2.20 -4.65
N VAL A 7 -9.29 -0.87 -4.76
CA VAL A 7 -9.90 -0.17 -5.90
C VAL A 7 -9.00 1.03 -6.17
N ILE A 8 -8.16 0.95 -7.19
CA ILE A 8 -7.14 1.95 -7.50
C ILE A 8 -7.42 2.50 -8.89
N ARG A 9 -7.82 3.77 -8.99
CA ARG A 9 -7.94 4.48 -10.27
C ARG A 9 -6.54 4.95 -10.68
N LEU A 10 -6.11 4.62 -11.89
CA LEU A 10 -4.80 5.00 -12.41
C LEU A 10 -4.82 5.20 -13.93
N PRO A 11 -3.94 6.04 -14.48
CA PRO A 11 -3.75 6.11 -15.92
C PRO A 11 -2.99 4.87 -16.42
N SER A 12 -3.32 4.39 -17.62
CA SER A 12 -2.62 3.34 -18.32
C SER A 12 -2.10 3.85 -19.66
N TRP A 13 -0.82 3.57 -19.93
CA TRP A 13 -0.13 3.89 -21.17
C TRP A 13 0.06 2.66 -22.07
N GLU A 14 -0.61 1.55 -21.74
CA GLU A 14 -0.49 0.28 -22.45
C GLU A 14 -0.85 0.41 -23.94
N GLY A 15 -0.05 -0.28 -24.77
CA GLY A 15 -0.10 -0.18 -26.23
C GLY A 15 0.74 0.94 -26.83
N SER A 16 1.44 1.74 -26.01
CA SER A 16 2.45 2.69 -26.49
C SER A 16 3.77 1.99 -26.79
N SER A 17 4.51 2.45 -27.80
CA SER A 17 5.86 1.92 -28.03
C SER A 17 6.83 2.40 -26.95
N THR A 18 7.77 1.55 -26.55
CA THR A 18 8.80 1.90 -25.55
C THR A 18 9.63 3.11 -26.00
N ALA A 19 9.91 3.24 -27.30
CA ALA A 19 10.65 4.38 -27.83
C ALA A 19 9.88 5.70 -27.66
N ASN A 20 8.57 5.71 -27.93
CA ASN A 20 7.73 6.89 -27.75
C ASN A 20 7.62 7.28 -26.26
N LEU A 21 7.41 6.29 -25.38
CA LEU A 21 7.39 6.50 -23.93
C LEU A 21 8.71 7.08 -23.42
N ALA A 22 9.85 6.56 -23.86
CA ALA A 22 11.16 7.08 -23.47
C ALA A 22 11.33 8.56 -23.87
N ARG A 23 10.90 8.95 -25.07
CA ARG A 23 10.92 10.37 -25.48
C ARG A 23 10.00 11.25 -24.63
N MET A 24 8.81 10.76 -24.31
CA MET A 24 7.85 11.47 -23.44
C MET A 24 8.42 11.66 -22.02
N ILE A 25 9.02 10.61 -21.44
CA ILE A 25 9.65 10.65 -20.12
C ILE A 25 10.83 11.63 -20.13
N ASN A 26 11.72 11.57 -21.12
CA ASN A 26 12.84 12.50 -21.23
C ASN A 26 12.35 13.95 -21.35
N HIS A 27 11.28 14.20 -22.10
CA HIS A 27 10.70 15.54 -22.18
C HIS A 27 10.19 16.04 -20.82
N LEU A 28 9.54 15.17 -20.02
CA LEU A 28 9.11 15.53 -18.67
C LEU A 28 10.29 15.83 -17.73
N LEU A 29 11.38 15.07 -17.85
CA LEU A 29 12.62 15.32 -17.11
C LEU A 29 13.29 16.63 -17.54
N ASP A 30 13.27 16.96 -18.83
CA ASP A 30 13.80 18.24 -19.34
C ASP A 30 12.99 19.44 -18.80
N LEU A 31 11.66 19.31 -18.71
CA LEU A 31 10.78 20.34 -18.13
C LEU A 31 11.07 20.55 -16.64
N ASP A 32 11.28 19.47 -15.89
CA ASP A 32 11.62 19.50 -14.47
C ASP A 32 12.99 20.15 -14.25
N ALA A 33 13.99 19.73 -15.03
CA ALA A 33 15.34 20.31 -14.99
C ALA A 33 15.36 21.81 -15.35
N ALA A 34 14.42 22.27 -16.18
CA ALA A 34 14.25 23.68 -16.52
C ALA A 34 13.48 24.49 -15.45
N GLY A 35 12.95 23.84 -14.40
CA GLY A 35 12.12 24.48 -13.39
C GLY A 35 10.81 25.01 -13.96
N THR A 36 10.25 24.31 -14.95
CA THR A 36 9.00 24.73 -15.61
C THR A 36 7.87 24.81 -14.57
N PRO A 37 7.07 25.89 -14.52
CA PRO A 37 5.90 25.96 -13.65
C PRO A 37 4.91 24.83 -13.91
N ALA A 38 4.24 24.32 -12.87
CA ALA A 38 3.32 23.18 -12.99
C ALA A 38 2.19 23.42 -14.00
N ASP A 39 1.64 24.64 -14.06
CA ASP A 39 0.57 25.00 -14.99
C ASP A 39 1.03 25.04 -16.47
N ASP A 40 2.34 25.10 -16.70
CA ASP A 40 2.94 25.08 -18.04
C ASP A 40 3.30 23.65 -18.51
N TYR A 41 3.13 22.64 -17.64
CA TYR A 41 3.30 21.24 -18.06
C TYR A 41 2.18 20.83 -19.02
N PRO A 42 2.49 20.15 -20.14
CA PRO A 42 1.46 19.55 -20.97
C PRO A 42 0.67 18.51 -20.17
N SER A 43 -0.64 18.52 -20.32
CA SER A 43 -1.54 17.50 -19.77
C SER A 43 -1.19 16.10 -20.29
N SER A 44 -1.64 15.05 -19.59
CA SER A 44 -1.41 13.67 -20.07
C SER A 44 -1.97 13.41 -21.47
N HIS A 45 -3.09 14.04 -21.84
CA HIS A 45 -3.67 13.93 -23.18
C HIS A 45 -2.84 14.67 -24.25
N GLU A 46 -2.22 15.79 -23.90
CA GLU A 46 -1.28 16.49 -24.80
C GLU A 46 0.02 15.71 -24.99
N LEU A 47 0.56 15.13 -23.92
CA LEU A 47 1.72 14.23 -24.00
C LEU A 47 1.43 13.02 -24.89
N ALA A 48 0.26 12.39 -24.71
CA ALA A 48 -0.16 11.26 -25.53
C ALA A 48 -0.19 11.62 -27.02
N ARG A 49 -0.75 12.78 -27.38
CA ARG A 49 -0.78 13.27 -28.78
C ARG A 49 0.61 13.63 -29.29
N LYS A 50 1.40 14.37 -28.50
CA LYS A 50 2.72 14.88 -28.89
C LYS A 50 3.72 13.76 -29.18
N PHE A 51 3.69 12.69 -28.40
CA PHE A 51 4.65 11.59 -28.50
C PHE A 51 4.10 10.34 -29.20
N ASP A 52 2.86 10.37 -29.69
CA ASP A 52 2.16 9.23 -30.26
C ASP A 52 2.12 8.04 -29.27
N CYS A 53 1.62 8.33 -28.07
CA CYS A 53 1.37 7.34 -27.01
C CYS A 53 -0.13 7.06 -26.89
N ARG A 54 -0.47 5.85 -26.44
CA ARG A 54 -1.81 5.47 -26.01
C ARG A 54 -2.00 5.89 -24.56
N PHE A 55 -3.18 6.38 -24.24
CA PHE A 55 -3.55 6.80 -22.90
C PHE A 55 -5.01 6.45 -22.64
N ARG A 56 -5.30 5.90 -21.45
CA ARG A 56 -6.67 5.69 -20.95
C ARG A 56 -6.69 5.63 -19.43
N TRP A 57 -7.82 5.96 -18.82
CA TRP A 57 -8.06 5.70 -17.39
C TRP A 57 -8.53 4.26 -17.18
N VAL A 58 -7.97 3.58 -16.18
CA VAL A 58 -8.41 2.25 -15.74
C VAL A 58 -8.58 2.22 -14.22
N THR A 59 -9.29 1.21 -13.74
CA THR A 59 -9.38 0.92 -12.31
C THR A 59 -8.87 -0.49 -12.05
N SER A 60 -7.79 -0.61 -11.27
CA SER A 60 -7.32 -1.89 -10.76
C SER A 60 -8.19 -2.30 -9.57
N ILE A 61 -8.84 -3.46 -9.69
CA ILE A 61 -9.71 -4.01 -8.66
C ILE A 61 -9.28 -5.45 -8.41
N GLY A 62 -9.08 -5.80 -7.14
CA GLY A 62 -8.71 -7.15 -6.77
C GLY A 62 -8.98 -7.45 -5.31
N TYR A 63 -9.05 -8.74 -5.01
CA TYR A 63 -9.25 -9.24 -3.66
C TYR A 63 -7.97 -9.84 -3.11
N ALA A 64 -7.65 -9.50 -1.87
CA ALA A 64 -6.62 -10.17 -1.09
C ALA A 64 -7.29 -10.89 0.08
N LEU A 65 -7.27 -12.22 0.05
CA LEU A 65 -7.98 -13.07 1.00
C LEU A 65 -7.04 -13.89 1.87
N ARG A 66 -7.54 -14.33 3.02
CA ARG A 66 -6.93 -15.45 3.74
C ARG A 66 -7.01 -16.72 2.89
N ASN A 67 -6.05 -17.63 3.06
CA ASN A 67 -6.00 -18.89 2.31
C ASN A 67 -6.86 -20.00 2.94
N ASP A 68 -7.47 -19.76 4.09
CA ASP A 68 -8.41 -20.65 4.77
C ASP A 68 -9.89 -20.35 4.44
N VAL A 69 -10.13 -19.51 3.43
CA VAL A 69 -11.47 -19.33 2.85
C VAL A 69 -11.90 -20.62 2.16
N VAL A 70 -13.04 -21.15 2.59
CA VAL A 70 -13.66 -22.34 2.00
C VAL A 70 -14.52 -21.91 0.81
N TYR A 71 -14.18 -22.43 -0.37
CA TYR A 71 -14.94 -22.24 -1.60
C TYR A 71 -15.88 -23.44 -1.83
N PRO A 72 -17.02 -23.24 -2.52
CA PRO A 72 -17.80 -24.35 -3.07
C PRO A 72 -16.96 -25.23 -3.99
N ASP A 73 -17.30 -26.52 -4.06
CA ASP A 73 -16.61 -27.49 -4.92
C ASP A 73 -16.75 -27.15 -6.42
N ASP A 74 -17.89 -26.58 -6.81
CA ASP A 74 -18.16 -26.12 -8.17
C ASP A 74 -18.31 -24.59 -8.24
N LEU A 75 -17.47 -23.98 -9.07
CA LEU A 75 -17.48 -22.55 -9.39
C LEU A 75 -17.58 -22.30 -10.90
N ALA A 76 -17.91 -23.31 -11.71
CA ALA A 76 -17.89 -23.19 -13.18
C ALA A 76 -18.84 -22.10 -13.71
N SER A 77 -19.94 -21.83 -13.02
CA SER A 77 -20.89 -20.76 -13.39
C SER A 77 -20.32 -19.34 -13.24
N TYR A 78 -19.20 -19.17 -12.54
CA TYR A 78 -18.58 -17.87 -12.27
C TYR A 78 -17.45 -17.52 -13.25
N GLY A 79 -17.11 -18.40 -14.18
CA GLY A 79 -16.06 -18.10 -15.15
C GLY A 79 -15.36 -19.29 -15.79
N SER A 80 -14.40 -18.97 -16.64
CA SER A 80 -13.61 -19.88 -17.44
C SER A 80 -12.30 -20.32 -16.76
N CYS A 81 -11.71 -19.47 -15.90
CA CYS A 81 -10.46 -19.73 -15.20
C CYS A 81 -10.58 -19.56 -13.68
N GLU A 82 -9.61 -20.05 -12.90
CA GLU A 82 -9.67 -19.98 -11.43
C GLU A 82 -9.81 -18.56 -10.90
N ALA A 83 -9.03 -17.62 -11.44
CA ALA A 83 -8.99 -16.23 -11.01
C ALA A 83 -10.37 -15.56 -11.19
N GLU A 84 -10.92 -15.67 -12.40
CA GLU A 84 -12.26 -15.17 -12.76
C GLU A 84 -13.34 -15.78 -11.87
N ARG A 85 -13.35 -17.11 -11.75
CA ARG A 85 -14.34 -17.84 -10.95
C ARG A 85 -14.35 -17.39 -9.49
N LYS A 86 -13.18 -17.29 -8.87
CA LYS A 86 -13.07 -16.86 -7.47
C LYS A 86 -13.44 -15.39 -7.33
N PHE A 87 -12.98 -14.52 -8.22
CA PHE A 87 -13.32 -13.10 -8.17
C PHE A 87 -14.84 -12.87 -8.26
N ASN A 88 -15.49 -13.48 -9.25
CA ASN A 88 -16.92 -13.31 -9.48
C ASN A 88 -17.76 -13.96 -8.36
N TRP A 89 -17.32 -15.11 -7.83
CA TRP A 89 -17.97 -15.72 -6.67
C TRP A 89 -17.86 -14.83 -5.43
N ILE A 90 -16.68 -14.31 -5.12
CA ILE A 90 -16.46 -13.38 -3.99
C ILE A 90 -17.34 -12.13 -4.16
N THR A 91 -17.41 -11.58 -5.36
CA THR A 91 -18.23 -10.41 -5.68
C THR A 91 -19.72 -10.66 -5.40
N SER A 92 -20.25 -11.80 -5.86
CA SER A 92 -21.68 -12.14 -5.73
C SER A 92 -22.13 -12.32 -4.27
N ARG A 93 -21.19 -12.61 -3.37
CA ARG A 93 -21.47 -12.77 -1.94
C ARG A 93 -21.75 -11.44 -1.22
N TYR A 94 -21.39 -10.29 -1.81
CA TYR A 94 -21.46 -8.98 -1.15
C TYR A 94 -22.18 -7.96 -2.04
N PRO A 95 -23.47 -7.65 -1.75
CA PRO A 95 -24.28 -6.77 -2.60
C PRO A 95 -23.67 -5.38 -2.87
N ARG A 96 -23.01 -4.78 -1.88
CA ARG A 96 -22.31 -3.49 -2.07
C ARG A 96 -21.15 -3.58 -3.06
N MET A 97 -20.48 -4.73 -3.08
CA MET A 97 -19.38 -4.97 -4.02
C MET A 97 -19.90 -5.27 -5.41
N GLN A 98 -21.00 -6.02 -5.54
CA GLN A 98 -21.70 -6.19 -6.81
C GLN A 98 -22.13 -4.83 -7.39
N GLN A 99 -22.77 -3.97 -6.59
CA GLN A 99 -23.15 -2.62 -7.01
C GLN A 99 -21.95 -1.75 -7.45
N LEU A 100 -20.78 -1.95 -6.83
CA LEU A 100 -19.55 -1.31 -7.28
C LEU A 100 -19.10 -1.86 -8.63
N MET A 101 -19.11 -3.19 -8.82
CA MET A 101 -18.70 -3.83 -10.08
C MET A 101 -19.65 -3.51 -11.23
N ASP A 102 -20.95 -3.35 -10.97
CA ASP A 102 -21.95 -2.97 -11.98
C ASP A 102 -21.67 -1.60 -12.61
N ARG A 103 -20.84 -0.75 -11.95
CA ARG A 103 -20.39 0.55 -12.47
C ARG A 103 -19.09 0.48 -13.28
N HIS A 104 -18.50 -0.71 -13.40
CA HIS A 104 -17.23 -0.92 -14.09
C HIS A 104 -17.42 -1.85 -15.29
N ARG A 105 -16.60 -1.66 -16.30
CA ARG A 105 -16.52 -2.56 -17.46
C ARG A 105 -15.17 -3.27 -17.42
N LEU A 106 -15.19 -4.61 -17.50
CA LEU A 106 -13.98 -5.42 -17.61
C LEU A 106 -13.21 -5.04 -18.89
N VAL A 107 -11.90 -4.83 -18.75
CA VAL A 107 -11.00 -4.60 -19.88
C VAL A 107 -10.27 -5.91 -20.16
N PRO A 108 -10.54 -6.57 -21.31
CA PRO A 108 -9.85 -7.81 -21.65
C PRO A 108 -8.39 -7.52 -22.01
N ASP A 109 -7.49 -8.37 -21.52
CA ASP A 109 -6.10 -8.48 -21.95
C ASP A 109 -5.33 -7.14 -22.03
N LEU A 110 -5.55 -6.29 -21.01
CA LEU A 110 -4.97 -4.95 -20.94
C LEU A 110 -3.44 -4.94 -21.08
N TYR A 111 -2.77 -5.96 -20.54
CA TYR A 111 -1.31 -6.10 -20.54
C TYR A 111 -0.83 -7.19 -21.51
N GLY A 112 -1.63 -7.50 -22.54
CA GLY A 112 -1.38 -8.55 -23.53
C GLY A 112 -2.20 -9.82 -23.31
N PRO A 113 -2.07 -10.84 -24.16
CA PRO A 113 -2.89 -12.04 -24.12
C PRO A 113 -2.87 -12.74 -22.75
N ALA A 114 -4.05 -13.21 -22.30
CA ALA A 114 -4.23 -13.91 -21.03
C ALA A 114 -3.91 -13.08 -19.77
N THR A 115 -4.09 -11.75 -19.85
CA THR A 115 -3.90 -10.82 -18.71
C THR A 115 -5.20 -10.21 -18.22
N THR A 116 -6.35 -10.67 -18.71
CA THR A 116 -7.66 -10.27 -18.19
C THR A 116 -7.82 -10.57 -16.69
N TRP A 117 -7.27 -11.69 -16.23
CA TRP A 117 -7.41 -12.16 -14.85
C TRP A 117 -6.08 -12.63 -14.26
N PHE A 118 -5.80 -12.25 -13.02
CA PHE A 118 -4.59 -12.66 -12.30
C PHE A 118 -4.93 -13.38 -11.00
N VAL A 119 -4.12 -14.37 -10.64
CA VAL A 119 -4.17 -15.02 -9.33
C VAL A 119 -2.76 -15.26 -8.82
N ARG A 120 -2.54 -14.93 -7.54
CA ARG A 120 -1.31 -15.27 -6.80
C ARG A 120 -1.71 -15.82 -5.44
N LYS A 121 -1.11 -16.94 -5.06
CA LYS A 121 -1.40 -17.67 -3.82
C LYS A 121 -0.18 -17.62 -2.91
N THR A 122 -0.39 -17.79 -1.61
CA THR A 122 0.69 -17.80 -0.59
C THR A 122 1.58 -16.57 -0.71
N LEU A 123 0.99 -15.39 -0.48
CA LEU A 123 1.64 -14.11 -0.73
C LEU A 123 2.82 -13.85 0.21
N THR A 124 2.66 -14.14 1.51
CA THR A 124 3.68 -13.80 2.50
C THR A 124 4.86 -14.76 2.45
N TYR A 125 6.08 -14.23 2.39
CA TYR A 125 7.33 -14.98 2.53
C TYR A 125 8.45 -14.07 3.06
N SER A 126 9.53 -14.68 3.55
CA SER A 126 10.74 -13.98 4.01
C SER A 126 11.98 -14.76 3.56
N SER A 127 13.02 -14.04 3.14
CA SER A 127 14.32 -14.62 2.82
C SER A 127 15.20 -14.65 4.08
N PRO A 128 15.63 -15.82 4.58
CA PRO A 128 16.41 -15.91 5.82
C PRO A 128 17.80 -15.26 5.73
N VAL A 129 18.35 -15.16 4.52
CA VAL A 129 19.62 -14.51 4.22
C VAL A 129 19.40 -13.61 3.01
N VAL A 130 19.70 -12.32 3.15
CA VAL A 130 19.50 -11.31 2.10
C VAL A 130 20.79 -10.62 1.67
N ALA A 131 21.89 -10.88 2.36
CA ALA A 131 23.20 -10.37 2.00
C ALA A 131 24.32 -11.31 2.43
N GLY A 132 25.37 -11.37 1.61
CA GLY A 132 26.59 -12.12 1.86
C GLY A 132 27.78 -11.52 1.09
N PRO A 133 28.98 -12.12 1.19
CA PRO A 133 30.15 -11.59 0.50
C PRO A 133 29.90 -11.43 -1.00
N GLY A 134 29.98 -10.18 -1.49
CA GLY A 134 29.84 -9.85 -2.91
C GLY A 134 28.40 -9.78 -3.44
N TRP A 135 27.37 -9.94 -2.60
CA TRP A 135 25.97 -9.86 -3.06
C TRP A 135 25.01 -9.38 -1.96
N ALA A 136 23.93 -8.74 -2.40
CA ALA A 136 22.78 -8.44 -1.55
C ALA A 136 21.48 -8.40 -2.40
N ALA A 137 20.36 -8.71 -1.77
CA ALA A 137 19.03 -8.73 -2.35
C ALA A 137 18.21 -7.55 -1.81
N ILE A 138 17.37 -6.94 -2.65
CA ILE A 138 16.51 -5.79 -2.30
C ILE A 138 15.04 -6.07 -2.64
N GLY A 139 14.15 -5.25 -2.09
CA GLY A 139 12.72 -5.25 -2.37
C GLY A 139 12.08 -6.59 -2.01
N ASP A 140 11.23 -7.07 -2.91
CA ASP A 140 10.53 -8.36 -2.76
C ASP A 140 11.48 -9.55 -2.61
N ALA A 141 12.74 -9.46 -3.06
CA ALA A 141 13.71 -10.54 -2.85
C ALA A 141 14.11 -10.70 -1.37
N ALA A 142 13.92 -9.68 -0.53
CA ALA A 142 14.11 -9.77 0.92
C ALA A 142 12.87 -10.35 1.64
N GLY A 143 11.68 -10.10 1.11
CA GLY A 143 10.42 -10.61 1.64
C GLY A 143 9.23 -9.73 1.26
N PHE A 144 8.04 -10.29 1.42
CA PHE A 144 6.78 -9.62 1.14
C PHE A 144 5.69 -10.14 2.08
N THR A 145 4.66 -9.33 2.35
CA THR A 145 3.53 -9.70 3.21
C THR A 145 2.21 -9.70 2.46
N ASN A 146 1.64 -8.53 2.22
CA ASN A 146 0.32 -8.32 1.64
C ASN A 146 0.23 -6.93 0.96
N PRO A 147 -0.65 -6.73 -0.03
CA PRO A 147 -0.87 -5.41 -0.62
C PRO A 147 -1.46 -4.34 0.33
N LEU A 148 -2.00 -4.72 1.50
CA LEU A 148 -2.67 -3.79 2.40
C LEU A 148 -1.68 -2.77 2.98
N TYR A 149 -1.98 -1.47 2.84
CA TYR A 149 -1.08 -0.33 3.10
C TYR A 149 0.18 -0.27 2.22
N SER A 150 0.22 -1.06 1.13
CA SER A 150 1.26 -1.01 0.12
C SER A 150 2.72 -1.10 0.63
N PRO A 151 3.07 -1.97 1.60
CA PRO A 151 4.42 -2.05 2.13
C PRO A 151 5.45 -2.59 1.10
N GLY A 152 5.00 -3.33 0.09
CA GLY A 152 5.85 -3.94 -0.94
C GLY A 152 6.62 -2.95 -1.81
N ILE A 153 6.20 -1.68 -1.82
CA ILE A 153 6.99 -0.58 -2.40
C ILE A 153 7.46 0.35 -1.28
N ASN A 154 6.54 0.88 -0.48
CA ASN A 154 6.84 2.00 0.42
C ASN A 154 7.75 1.62 1.60
N CYS A 155 7.59 0.42 2.18
CA CYS A 155 8.52 -0.06 3.21
C CYS A 155 9.72 -0.77 2.57
N ASN A 156 9.47 -1.55 1.52
CA ASN A 156 10.52 -2.29 0.81
C ASN A 156 11.57 -1.37 0.18
N MET A 157 11.26 -0.10 -0.12
CA MET A 157 12.28 0.85 -0.57
C MET A 157 13.38 1.06 0.48
N GLY A 158 13.11 0.87 1.78
CA GLY A 158 14.12 0.91 2.84
C GLY A 158 15.28 -0.05 2.59
N THR A 159 14.97 -1.24 2.05
CA THR A 159 16.00 -2.22 1.65
C THR A 159 16.88 -1.69 0.51
N SER A 160 16.26 -0.99 -0.45
CA SER A 160 16.94 -0.49 -1.65
C SER A 160 17.80 0.73 -1.34
N VAL A 161 17.24 1.70 -0.62
CA VAL A 161 17.91 2.96 -0.26
C VAL A 161 19.05 2.69 0.72
N PHE A 162 18.86 1.82 1.72
CA PHE A 162 19.93 1.46 2.65
C PHE A 162 21.18 0.98 1.89
N LEU A 163 21.05 0.03 0.98
CA LEU A 163 22.21 -0.47 0.25
C LEU A 163 22.77 0.55 -0.73
N ALA A 164 21.92 1.33 -1.40
CA ALA A 164 22.35 2.38 -2.32
C ALA A 164 23.28 3.38 -1.61
N GLU A 165 22.89 3.89 -0.44
CA GLU A 165 23.70 4.83 0.35
C GLU A 165 25.01 4.20 0.86
N GLN A 166 25.02 2.90 1.15
CA GLN A 166 26.22 2.22 1.64
C GLN A 166 27.16 1.74 0.52
N THR A 167 26.73 1.72 -0.74
CA THR A 167 27.45 1.08 -1.86
C THR A 167 28.82 1.72 -2.10
N ALA A 168 28.91 3.06 -2.13
CA ALA A 168 30.18 3.75 -2.37
C ALA A 168 31.23 3.45 -1.28
N ALA A 169 30.82 3.48 -0.01
CA ALA A 169 31.69 3.13 1.11
C ALA A 169 32.10 1.65 1.06
N TYR A 170 31.16 0.76 0.74
CA TYR A 170 31.38 -0.69 0.63
C TYR A 170 32.37 -1.05 -0.49
N LEU A 171 32.38 -0.32 -1.60
CA LEU A 171 33.28 -0.54 -2.74
C LEU A 171 34.58 0.27 -2.67
N SER A 172 34.78 1.06 -1.61
CA SER A 172 36.00 1.88 -1.48
C SER A 172 37.27 1.02 -1.30
N PRO A 173 38.44 1.47 -1.77
CA PRO A 173 39.71 0.76 -1.54
C PRO A 173 40.03 0.53 -0.06
N ALA A 174 39.57 1.43 0.83
CA ALA A 174 39.71 1.27 2.27
C ALA A 174 38.86 0.09 2.80
N ALA A 175 37.65 -0.10 2.28
CA ALA A 175 36.78 -1.22 2.64
C ALA A 175 37.26 -2.54 2.03
N GLU A 176 37.88 -2.54 0.85
CA GLU A 176 38.49 -3.74 0.27
C GLU A 176 39.58 -4.32 1.16
N ASN A 177 40.39 -3.46 1.77
CA ASN A 177 41.42 -3.84 2.74
C ASN A 177 40.85 -4.17 4.13
N SER A 178 39.53 -4.09 4.33
CA SER A 178 38.86 -4.39 5.60
C SER A 178 37.59 -5.24 5.40
N PRO A 179 37.73 -6.57 5.18
CA PRO A 179 36.60 -7.49 5.10
C PRO A 179 35.65 -7.38 6.30
N ALA A 180 36.18 -7.09 7.49
CA ALA A 180 35.38 -6.88 8.69
C ALA A 180 34.43 -5.67 8.57
N ALA A 181 34.86 -4.57 7.95
CA ALA A 181 34.00 -3.40 7.73
C ALA A 181 32.86 -3.72 6.75
N ARG A 182 33.16 -4.40 5.64
CA ARG A 182 32.16 -4.88 4.68
C ARG A 182 31.15 -5.82 5.33
N ASN A 183 31.61 -6.78 6.12
CA ASN A 183 30.75 -7.73 6.81
C ASN A 183 29.83 -7.05 7.84
N ARG A 184 30.27 -5.98 8.50
CA ARG A 184 29.41 -5.21 9.41
C ARG A 184 28.25 -4.52 8.69
N VAL A 185 28.47 -3.98 7.49
CA VAL A 185 27.38 -3.38 6.68
C VAL A 185 26.35 -4.45 6.31
N LEU A 186 26.82 -5.60 5.81
CA LEU A 186 25.93 -6.70 5.42
C LEU A 186 25.19 -7.32 6.61
N ALA A 187 25.85 -7.41 7.78
CA ALA A 187 25.21 -7.88 9.01
C ALA A 187 24.07 -6.96 9.44
N ARG A 188 24.32 -5.64 9.51
CA ARG A 188 23.27 -4.64 9.81
C ARG A 188 22.10 -4.72 8.83
N TYR A 189 22.40 -4.92 7.55
CA TYR A 189 21.37 -5.07 6.53
C TYR A 189 20.53 -6.35 6.69
N ASN A 190 21.17 -7.48 6.98
CA ASN A 190 20.48 -8.73 7.29
C ASN A 190 19.58 -8.56 8.53
N ASP A 191 20.07 -7.94 9.61
CA ASP A 191 19.30 -7.72 10.84
C ASP A 191 18.04 -6.88 10.59
N TYR A 192 18.18 -5.80 9.79
CA TYR A 192 17.05 -4.98 9.36
C TYR A 192 16.02 -5.81 8.55
N CYS A 193 16.48 -6.56 7.54
CA CYS A 193 15.58 -7.33 6.67
C CYS A 193 14.89 -8.50 7.39
N ILE A 194 15.58 -9.16 8.33
CA ILE A 194 15.03 -10.29 9.10
C ILE A 194 13.95 -9.80 10.06
N SER A 195 14.15 -8.65 10.72
CA SER A 195 13.23 -8.12 11.72
C SER A 195 11.96 -7.50 11.13
N ARG A 196 12.04 -6.88 9.95
CA ARG A 196 10.90 -6.16 9.36
C ARG A 196 9.74 -7.04 8.90
N VAL A 197 10.00 -8.19 8.28
CA VAL A 197 8.92 -9.02 7.70
C VAL A 197 7.96 -9.54 8.79
N PRO A 198 8.43 -10.03 9.95
CA PRO A 198 7.55 -10.34 11.09
C PRO A 198 6.70 -9.16 11.56
N HIS A 199 7.26 -7.94 11.63
CA HIS A 199 6.51 -6.74 12.04
C HIS A 199 5.39 -6.40 11.05
N LEU A 200 5.71 -6.36 9.76
CA LEU A 200 4.73 -6.13 8.70
C LEU A 200 3.70 -7.27 8.61
N HIS A 201 4.08 -8.50 8.93
CA HIS A 201 3.15 -9.62 8.95
C HIS A 201 2.17 -9.51 10.13
N ARG A 202 2.64 -9.15 11.34
CA ARG A 202 1.77 -8.82 12.48
C ARG A 202 0.79 -7.72 12.10
N MET A 203 1.27 -6.66 11.46
CA MET A 203 0.44 -5.56 10.97
C MET A 203 -0.66 -6.05 10.02
N ASN A 204 -0.30 -6.91 9.07
CA ASN A 204 -1.26 -7.52 8.17
C ASN A 204 -2.30 -8.37 8.91
N VAL A 205 -1.85 -9.29 9.78
CA VAL A 205 -2.75 -10.19 10.54
C VAL A 205 -3.71 -9.39 11.41
N PHE A 206 -3.21 -8.39 12.15
CA PHE A 206 -4.03 -7.49 12.96
C PHE A 206 -5.17 -6.89 12.15
N ASN A 207 -4.87 -6.25 11.01
CA ASN A 207 -5.88 -5.61 10.18
C ASN A 207 -6.90 -6.62 9.62
N TYR A 208 -6.46 -7.79 9.14
CA TYR A 208 -7.36 -8.83 8.65
C TYR A 208 -8.33 -9.34 9.73
N LEU A 209 -7.88 -9.47 10.97
CA LEU A 209 -8.74 -9.87 12.09
C LEU A 209 -9.70 -8.75 12.49
N MET A 210 -9.26 -7.50 12.52
CA MET A 210 -10.12 -6.35 12.80
C MET A 210 -11.25 -6.21 11.77
N MET A 211 -11.00 -6.49 10.49
CA MET A 211 -12.01 -6.44 9.42
C MET A 211 -13.13 -7.48 9.56
N ARG A 212 -13.04 -8.41 10.52
CA ARG A 212 -14.09 -9.40 10.77
C ARG A 212 -15.39 -8.78 11.30
N SER A 213 -15.33 -7.64 11.99
CA SER A 213 -16.49 -6.86 12.45
C SER A 213 -16.41 -5.39 11.96
N PRO A 214 -17.54 -4.78 11.57
CA PRO A 214 -17.57 -3.36 11.19
C PRO A 214 -17.22 -2.41 12.35
N ARG A 215 -17.36 -2.86 13.60
CA ARG A 215 -17.01 -2.05 14.79
C ARG A 215 -15.50 -2.03 15.05
N THR A 216 -14.82 -3.16 14.82
CA THR A 216 -13.36 -3.26 14.99
C THR A 216 -12.57 -2.88 13.74
N GLY A 217 -13.16 -2.98 12.54
CA GLY A 217 -12.49 -2.64 11.28
C GLY A 217 -11.78 -1.27 11.28
N PRO A 218 -12.41 -0.19 11.79
CA PRO A 218 -11.77 1.13 11.92
C PRO A 218 -10.53 1.17 12.83
N LEU A 219 -10.36 0.22 13.75
CA LEU A 219 -9.18 0.18 14.63
C LEU A 219 -7.88 -0.08 13.86
N GLY A 220 -7.97 -0.81 12.74
CA GLY A 220 -6.84 -1.05 11.83
C GLY A 220 -6.21 0.25 11.36
N PRO A 221 -6.93 1.06 10.57
CA PRO A 221 -6.48 2.39 10.15
C PRO A 221 -6.15 3.32 11.32
N LEU A 222 -6.94 3.34 12.39
CA LEU A 222 -6.71 4.23 13.54
C LEU A 222 -5.30 4.05 14.11
N TRP A 223 -4.92 2.82 14.43
CA TRP A 223 -3.60 2.51 14.98
C TRP A 223 -2.50 2.65 13.92
N GLN A 224 -2.79 2.35 12.66
CA GLN A 224 -1.82 2.51 11.58
C GLN A 224 -1.46 3.98 11.34
N TYR A 225 -2.44 4.88 11.36
CA TYR A 225 -2.20 6.32 11.21
C TYR A 225 -1.50 6.89 12.45
N LEU A 226 -1.92 6.51 13.65
CA LEU A 226 -1.27 6.94 14.89
C LEU A 226 0.22 6.60 14.87
N CYS A 227 0.57 5.32 14.70
CA CYS A 227 1.94 4.87 14.81
C CYS A 227 2.76 5.11 13.54
N GLY A 228 2.13 5.04 12.37
CA GLY A 228 2.80 5.22 11.09
C GLY A 228 3.01 6.67 10.68
N THR A 229 2.13 7.59 11.09
CA THR A 229 2.23 9.00 10.71
C THR A 229 2.36 9.96 11.88
N GLY A 230 1.95 9.57 13.09
CA GLY A 230 2.03 10.44 14.26
C GLY A 230 3.40 10.53 14.90
N ASN A 231 4.32 9.63 14.57
CA ASN A 231 5.67 9.59 15.11
C ASN A 231 6.49 10.81 14.66
N ALA A 232 7.52 11.14 15.43
CA ALA A 232 8.36 12.31 15.20
C ALA A 232 9.05 12.26 13.83
N GLU A 233 9.56 11.09 13.44
CA GLU A 233 10.29 10.90 12.19
C GLU A 233 9.43 11.28 10.97
N TRP A 234 8.15 10.90 10.98
CA TRP A 234 7.20 11.24 9.93
C TRP A 234 6.76 12.71 9.98
N GLN A 235 6.50 13.26 11.17
CA GLN A 235 6.16 14.69 11.31
C GLN A 235 7.30 15.60 10.84
N HIS A 236 8.54 15.13 10.94
CA HIS A 236 9.75 15.81 10.50
C HIS A 236 10.28 15.28 9.16
N ILE A 237 9.44 14.66 8.32
CA ILE A 237 9.87 14.03 7.05
C ILE A 237 10.68 14.98 6.13
N LYS A 238 10.39 16.28 6.17
CA LYS A 238 11.12 17.31 5.40
C LYS A 238 12.60 17.42 5.81
N ASP A 239 12.93 17.15 7.07
CA ASP A 239 14.30 17.19 7.58
C ASP A 239 15.13 16.00 7.07
N TYR A 240 14.46 14.91 6.66
CA TYR A 240 15.06 13.74 6.03
C TYR A 240 15.08 13.85 4.50
N ALA A 241 14.05 14.46 3.91
CA ALA A 241 13.93 14.63 2.46
C ALA A 241 14.77 15.78 1.90
N SER A 242 15.17 16.74 2.74
CA SER A 242 15.98 17.89 2.34
C SER A 242 17.44 17.55 2.06
N SER A 243 17.94 16.40 2.55
CA SER A 243 19.22 15.84 2.13
C SER A 243 19.05 14.38 1.69
N LEU A 244 19.53 14.04 0.49
CA LEU A 244 19.53 12.67 -0.02
C LEU A 244 20.36 11.69 0.84
N GLU A 245 21.09 12.19 1.82
CA GLU A 245 21.99 11.43 2.70
C GLU A 245 21.29 10.80 3.91
N ARG A 246 20.04 11.20 4.22
CA ARG A 246 19.31 10.72 5.41
C ARG A 246 18.01 9.99 5.06
N VAL A 247 17.83 9.65 3.78
CA VAL A 247 16.61 8.97 3.33
C VAL A 247 16.56 7.56 3.95
N ALA A 248 17.66 6.80 3.94
CA ALA A 248 17.69 5.48 4.58
C ALA A 248 17.32 5.53 6.06
N GLU A 249 17.73 6.57 6.79
CA GLU A 249 17.40 6.74 8.22
C GLU A 249 15.88 6.76 8.42
N LEU A 250 15.16 7.52 7.60
CA LEU A 250 13.70 7.57 7.62
C LEU A 250 13.08 6.23 7.19
N VAL A 251 13.43 5.73 5.99
CA VAL A 251 12.67 4.62 5.39
C VAL A 251 12.95 3.26 6.05
N THR A 252 14.06 3.12 6.79
CA THR A 252 14.37 1.89 7.54
C THR A 252 13.79 1.88 8.96
N THR A 253 13.38 3.04 9.49
CA THR A 253 12.78 3.18 10.83
C THR A 253 11.27 3.44 10.78
N TRP A 254 10.74 3.82 9.61
CA TRP A 254 9.32 4.07 9.46
C TRP A 254 8.50 2.78 9.53
N GLU A 255 8.71 1.82 8.60
CA GLU A 255 8.01 0.52 8.51
C GLU A 255 6.50 0.58 8.84
N TRP A 256 5.84 1.68 8.41
CA TRP A 256 4.45 1.99 8.74
C TRP A 256 4.13 2.08 10.25
N GLY A 257 5.12 2.09 11.14
CA GLY A 257 4.96 2.05 12.58
C GLY A 257 4.66 0.65 13.13
N ALA A 258 4.84 -0.39 12.32
CA ALA A 258 4.51 -1.78 12.67
C ALA A 258 5.41 -2.38 13.78
N ASP A 259 6.53 -1.72 14.06
CA ASP A 259 7.52 -2.08 15.08
C ASP A 259 7.38 -1.25 16.37
N ARG A 260 6.48 -0.26 16.40
CA ARG A 260 6.35 0.63 17.56
C ARG A 260 5.85 -0.15 18.78
N PRO A 261 6.46 0.02 19.97
CA PRO A 261 6.13 -0.78 21.14
C PRO A 261 4.64 -0.74 21.52
N GLU A 262 4.02 0.44 21.44
CA GLU A 262 2.60 0.61 21.75
C GLU A 262 1.70 -0.11 20.74
N TYR A 263 2.06 -0.07 19.45
CA TYR A 263 1.38 -0.82 18.39
C TYR A 263 1.51 -2.33 18.60
N VAL A 264 2.73 -2.83 18.79
CA VAL A 264 3.01 -4.26 18.98
C VAL A 264 2.27 -4.80 20.20
N ALA A 265 2.34 -4.11 21.33
CA ALA A 265 1.68 -4.54 22.57
C ALA A 265 0.15 -4.61 22.44
N PHE A 266 -0.45 -3.67 21.72
CA PHE A 266 -1.89 -3.68 21.45
C PHE A 266 -2.25 -4.76 20.42
N ALA A 267 -1.57 -4.78 19.27
CA ALA A 267 -1.85 -5.68 18.17
C ALA A 267 -1.73 -7.15 18.58
N ASP A 268 -0.69 -7.53 19.34
CA ASP A 268 -0.52 -8.92 19.79
C ASP A 268 -1.69 -9.39 20.67
N LYS A 269 -2.16 -8.56 21.59
CA LYS A 269 -3.32 -8.87 22.44
C LYS A 269 -4.62 -8.93 21.63
N ALA A 270 -4.83 -7.96 20.74
CA ALA A 270 -6.01 -7.92 19.88
C ALA A 270 -6.06 -9.12 18.93
N ILE A 271 -4.91 -9.52 18.36
CA ILE A 271 -4.78 -10.72 17.53
C ILE A 271 -5.16 -11.96 18.35
N GLN A 272 -4.62 -12.12 19.56
CA GLN A 272 -4.93 -13.26 20.42
C GLN A 272 -6.44 -13.35 20.74
N MET A 273 -7.07 -12.21 21.05
CA MET A 273 -8.50 -12.16 21.35
C MET A 273 -9.37 -12.46 20.12
N MET A 274 -8.94 -12.02 18.95
CA MET A 274 -9.69 -12.11 17.69
C MET A 274 -9.29 -13.31 16.84
N ASP A 275 -8.47 -14.22 17.35
CA ASP A 275 -8.06 -15.40 16.60
C ASP A 275 -9.25 -16.28 16.24
N GLY A 276 -9.12 -17.05 15.16
CA GLY A 276 -10.13 -18.02 14.73
C GLY A 276 -10.55 -17.88 13.27
N PRO A 277 -11.63 -18.59 12.88
CA PRO A 277 -12.03 -18.76 11.49
C PRO A 277 -12.42 -17.44 10.84
N PRO A 278 -12.47 -17.37 9.50
CA PRO A 278 -12.88 -16.17 8.76
C PRO A 278 -14.40 -15.92 8.84
N THR A 279 -14.98 -15.92 10.04
CA THR A 279 -16.39 -15.61 10.33
C THR A 279 -16.48 -14.43 11.29
N ALA A 280 -17.67 -13.88 11.53
CA ALA A 280 -17.80 -12.84 12.55
C ALA A 280 -17.38 -13.37 13.94
N PRO A 281 -16.60 -12.62 14.73
CA PRO A 281 -16.33 -12.96 16.12
C PRO A 281 -17.60 -12.80 16.98
N ALA A 282 -17.57 -13.32 18.20
CA ALA A 282 -18.61 -13.05 19.20
C ALA A 282 -18.59 -11.57 19.64
N GLU A 283 -19.75 -11.01 19.98
CA GLU A 283 -19.87 -9.59 20.34
C GLU A 283 -19.07 -9.24 21.60
N GLU A 284 -18.97 -10.17 22.56
CA GLU A 284 -18.20 -9.96 23.80
C GLU A 284 -16.70 -9.79 23.51
N VAL A 285 -16.19 -10.48 22.48
CA VAL A 285 -14.81 -10.34 22.02
C VAL A 285 -14.63 -8.98 21.34
N VAL A 286 -15.59 -8.56 20.51
CA VAL A 286 -15.60 -7.26 19.85
C VAL A 286 -15.56 -6.13 20.89
N ASP A 287 -16.42 -6.18 21.89
CA ASP A 287 -16.49 -5.19 22.97
C ASP A 287 -15.19 -5.15 23.78
N ALA A 288 -14.62 -6.32 24.09
CA ALA A 288 -13.37 -6.40 24.83
C ALA A 288 -12.18 -5.80 24.04
N VAL A 289 -12.12 -6.01 22.72
CA VAL A 289 -11.07 -5.41 21.87
C VAL A 289 -11.24 -3.90 21.74
N LEU A 290 -12.47 -3.40 21.65
CA LEU A 290 -12.74 -1.95 21.63
C LEU A 290 -12.28 -1.29 22.93
N ALA A 291 -12.62 -1.88 24.08
CA ALA A 291 -12.18 -1.38 25.38
C ALA A 291 -10.64 -1.44 25.53
N LEU A 292 -10.01 -2.53 25.07
CA LEU A 292 -8.55 -2.65 25.03
C LEU A 292 -7.91 -1.55 24.17
N SER A 293 -8.47 -1.28 22.98
CA SER A 293 -7.98 -0.24 22.09
C SER A 293 -8.10 1.14 22.71
N GLU A 294 -9.24 1.46 23.31
CA GLU A 294 -9.46 2.75 23.96
C GLU A 294 -8.46 3.00 25.09
N GLY A 295 -8.26 2.01 25.98
CA GLY A 295 -7.28 2.11 27.06
C GLY A 295 -5.84 2.24 26.54
N SER A 296 -5.48 1.45 25.52
CA SER A 296 -4.14 1.47 24.93
C SER A 296 -3.87 2.78 24.18
N LEU A 297 -4.88 3.34 23.52
CA LEU A 297 -4.79 4.60 22.78
C LEU A 297 -4.55 5.78 23.74
N ARG A 298 -5.31 5.84 24.85
CA ARG A 298 -5.08 6.86 25.89
C ARG A 298 -3.67 6.78 26.45
N ALA A 299 -3.18 5.56 26.72
CA ALA A 299 -1.81 5.36 27.20
C ALA A 299 -0.76 5.79 26.16
N ALA A 300 -0.96 5.46 24.88
CA ALA A 300 -0.06 5.84 23.80
C ALA A 300 0.00 7.37 23.61
N LEU A 301 -1.16 8.04 23.58
CA LEU A 301 -1.24 9.50 23.48
C LEU A 301 -0.60 10.21 24.68
N ALA A 302 -0.77 9.67 25.90
CA ALA A 302 -0.17 10.23 27.10
C ALA A 302 1.38 10.19 27.09
N THR A 303 2.01 9.39 26.22
CA THR A 303 3.47 9.41 26.06
C THR A 303 3.99 10.68 25.39
N GLY A 304 3.13 11.43 24.68
CA GLY A 304 3.53 12.59 23.89
C GLY A 304 4.36 12.25 22.63
N LYS A 305 4.58 10.98 22.31
CA LYS A 305 5.35 10.54 21.13
C LYS A 305 4.61 10.71 19.81
N TYR A 306 3.28 10.80 19.88
CA TYR A 306 2.40 10.82 18.72
C TYR A 306 1.67 12.16 18.64
N SER A 307 1.77 12.83 17.50
CA SER A 307 1.14 14.12 17.26
C SER A 307 0.56 14.20 15.85
N GLY A 308 -0.47 15.02 15.66
CA GLY A 308 -1.13 15.21 14.38
C GLY A 308 -2.43 16.01 14.54
N ARG A 309 -2.90 16.61 13.43
CA ARG A 309 -4.25 17.18 13.35
C ARG A 309 -5.25 16.08 13.01
N TRP A 310 -5.51 15.20 13.96
CA TRP A 310 -6.26 13.98 13.73
C TRP A 310 -7.68 14.21 13.24
N ALA A 311 -8.36 15.26 13.72
CA ALA A 311 -9.70 15.60 13.27
C ALA A 311 -9.74 16.04 11.81
N GLY A 312 -8.66 16.65 11.30
CA GLY A 312 -8.52 16.98 9.89
C GLY A 312 -8.31 15.74 9.02
N LEU A 313 -7.52 14.78 9.51
CA LEU A 313 -7.18 13.56 8.78
C LEU A 313 -8.29 12.48 8.81
N LEU A 314 -8.91 12.27 9.96
CA LEU A 314 -9.83 11.17 10.23
C LEU A 314 -11.27 11.68 10.37
N ARG A 315 -12.09 11.37 9.36
CA ARG A 315 -13.47 11.88 9.24
C ARG A 315 -14.32 11.70 10.50
N TYR A 316 -14.23 10.54 11.15
CA TYR A 316 -15.08 10.16 12.29
C TYR A 316 -14.38 10.25 13.65
N TYR A 317 -13.22 10.92 13.73
CA TYR A 317 -12.48 11.06 14.98
C TYR A 317 -12.16 12.53 15.25
N ASP A 318 -12.10 12.91 16.52
CA ASP A 318 -11.60 14.21 16.96
C ASP A 318 -10.06 14.23 17.11
N ASP A 319 -9.49 15.35 17.57
CA ASP A 319 -8.05 15.49 17.82
C ASP A 319 -7.56 14.71 19.03
N GLU A 320 -8.45 14.13 19.83
CA GLU A 320 -8.12 13.18 20.89
C GLU A 320 -8.28 11.73 20.43
N LEU A 321 -8.53 11.51 19.13
CA LEU A 321 -8.80 10.21 18.50
C LEU A 321 -9.98 9.48 19.13
N LYS A 322 -10.97 10.21 19.64
CA LYS A 322 -12.26 9.66 20.08
C LYS A 322 -13.20 9.56 18.89
N PHE A 323 -13.90 8.43 18.79
CA PHE A 323 -14.88 8.22 17.74
C PHE A 323 -16.10 9.15 17.95
N CYS A 324 -16.52 9.83 16.88
CA CYS A 324 -17.64 10.74 16.85
C CYS A 324 -18.55 10.40 15.68
N ASP A 325 -19.65 9.67 15.93
CA ASP A 325 -20.58 9.20 14.88
C ASP A 325 -21.15 10.33 14.01
N GLY A 326 -21.45 11.48 14.62
CA GLY A 326 -21.96 12.65 13.91
C GLY A 326 -20.90 13.48 13.17
N LYS A 327 -19.61 13.18 13.32
CA LYS A 327 -18.54 13.96 12.68
C LYS A 327 -18.39 13.51 11.22
N ILE A 328 -18.55 14.45 10.31
CA ILE A 328 -18.36 14.23 8.86
C ILE A 328 -17.29 15.13 8.24
N GLY A 329 -16.84 16.15 8.97
CA GLY A 329 -15.80 17.08 8.51
C GLY A 329 -14.41 16.44 8.51
N ARG A 330 -13.61 16.83 7.53
CA ARG A 330 -12.17 16.52 7.35
C ARG A 330 -11.54 17.63 6.50
N ASP A 331 -10.22 17.66 6.40
CA ASP A 331 -9.54 18.52 5.43
C ASP A 331 -9.93 18.09 3.99
N GLU A 332 -10.25 19.06 3.15
CA GLU A 332 -10.52 18.88 1.72
C GLU A 332 -9.30 19.36 0.93
N LEU A 333 -8.54 18.41 0.40
CA LEU A 333 -7.28 18.67 -0.32
C LEU A 333 -7.40 18.44 -1.83
N GLU A 334 -8.52 17.87 -2.27
CA GLU A 334 -8.88 17.65 -3.67
C GLU A 334 -10.28 18.22 -3.87
N ASP A 335 -10.49 18.93 -4.98
CA ASP A 335 -11.82 19.42 -5.36
C ASP A 335 -12.63 18.24 -5.91
N PRO A 336 -13.69 17.78 -5.21
CA PRO A 336 -14.53 16.69 -5.70
C PRO A 336 -15.32 17.05 -6.97
N ASP A 337 -15.48 18.35 -7.25
CA ASP A 337 -16.21 18.91 -8.39
C ASP A 337 -15.29 19.58 -9.42
N GLY A 338 -13.98 19.60 -9.17
CA GLY A 338 -12.99 20.26 -10.01
C GLY A 338 -12.95 19.63 -11.40
N ASP A 339 -12.78 20.49 -12.42
CA ASP A 339 -12.82 20.24 -13.88
C ASP A 339 -11.81 19.19 -14.42
N GLY A 340 -11.70 18.02 -13.80
CA GLY A 340 -11.38 16.82 -14.53
C GLY A 340 -12.56 16.53 -15.44
N GLU A 341 -12.54 17.10 -16.66
CA GLU A 341 -13.50 16.95 -17.77
C GLU A 341 -14.57 15.91 -17.43
N LYS A 342 -15.82 16.35 -17.22
CA LYS A 342 -16.97 15.46 -17.02
C LYS A 342 -16.89 14.29 -17.99
N VAL A 343 -16.37 13.16 -17.50
CA VAL A 343 -16.10 11.98 -18.35
C VAL A 343 -17.42 11.42 -18.88
N SER A 344 -18.57 11.83 -18.32
CA SER A 344 -19.90 11.56 -18.87
C SER A 344 -20.12 12.13 -20.27
N ASP A 345 -19.43 13.23 -20.63
CA ASP A 345 -19.72 14.00 -21.85
C ASP A 345 -18.83 13.58 -23.03
N MET A 346 -17.83 12.72 -22.80
CA MET A 346 -16.96 12.16 -23.85
C MET A 346 -17.37 10.76 -24.35
N TRP A 347 -18.41 10.15 -23.79
CA TRP A 347 -18.98 8.91 -24.33
C TRP A 347 -19.92 9.18 -25.50
N ASN A 348 -19.42 9.82 -26.57
CA ASN A 348 -20.08 9.71 -27.86
C ASN A 348 -19.76 8.34 -28.45
N ALA A 349 -20.81 7.55 -28.68
CA ALA A 349 -20.81 6.15 -29.10
C ALA A 349 -20.16 5.86 -30.48
N GLU A 350 -19.49 6.84 -31.09
CA GLU A 350 -18.85 6.72 -32.40
C GLU A 350 -17.35 6.38 -32.33
N GLN A 351 -16.65 6.65 -31.22
CA GLN A 351 -15.20 6.34 -31.12
C GLN A 351 -14.88 4.89 -30.67
N CYS A 352 -15.89 4.09 -30.32
CA CYS A 352 -15.71 2.67 -29.96
C CYS A 352 -16.09 1.69 -31.09
N ARG A 353 -16.33 2.16 -32.33
CA ARG A 353 -16.75 1.30 -33.46
C ARG A 353 -15.66 0.93 -34.46
N GLY A 354 -14.40 1.18 -34.14
CA GLY A 354 -13.32 0.59 -34.92
C GLY A 354 -12.08 0.47 -34.08
N TYR A 355 -11.90 -0.66 -33.40
CA TYR A 355 -10.65 -1.40 -33.17
C TYR A 355 -10.98 -2.75 -32.54
#